data_AF-A0A413T897-F1
#
_entry.id   AF-A0A413T897-F1
#
_cell.length_a   1.000
_cell.length_b   1.000
_cell.length_c   1.000
_cell.angle_alpha   90.00
_cell.angle_beta   90.00
_cell.angle_gamma   90.00
#
_symmetry.space_group_name_H-M   'P 1'
#
loop_
_entity.id
_entity.type
_entity.pdbx_description
1 polymer ?
#
loop_
_entity_poly.entity_id
_entity_poly.type
_entity_poly.pdbx_seq_one_letter_code
_entity_poly.pdbx_strand_id
1 'polypeptide(L)'
;MLLTLILAAMAELKFFYVEFIVIVLVVSMITKFSWKKLIVIFMALIALMVGYRIFLNVFPNIDLSIEGLYEYASSNKGYTSSGDLNRLNFFGTINNEFLGGTWKKIFGLGLGNCDSATGMNIVTTPFSKRFGGLHYNWMSTTFMYLENGVVGLIFLFGFFVLVCIKSIKQIKNNNGNKMFCRIAFVCGVIAIMNCFYNISLRLEAGYMIYILLAIPWCKKNCEMEKK
;
A
#
# COMPACT_ATOMS: atom_id res chain seq x y z
N MET A 1 1.93 -17.76 -6.94
CA MET A 1 0.80 -17.80 -6.00
C MET A 1 1.18 -18.51 -4.72
N LEU A 2 1.47 -19.81 -4.75
CA LEU A 2 1.86 -20.53 -3.52
C LEU A 2 3.19 -20.00 -2.94
N LEU A 3 4.24 -19.87 -3.77
CA LEU A 3 5.54 -19.36 -3.32
C LEU A 3 5.44 -17.98 -2.65
N THR A 4 4.68 -17.05 -3.24
CA THR A 4 4.48 -15.71 -2.68
C THR A 4 3.77 -15.74 -1.33
N LEU A 5 2.80 -16.66 -1.15
CA LEU A 5 2.12 -16.84 0.12
C LEU A 5 3.02 -17.50 1.18
N ILE A 6 3.90 -18.43 0.78
CA ILE A 6 4.90 -19.02 1.68
C ILE A 6 5.90 -17.96 2.14
N LEU A 7 6.41 -17.14 1.22
CA LEU A 7 7.31 -16.03 1.56
C LEU A 7 6.62 -15.04 2.49
N ALA A 8 5.35 -14.71 2.24
CA ALA A 8 4.56 -13.88 3.14
C ALA A 8 4.36 -14.54 4.50
N ALA A 9 4.15 -15.85 4.57
CA ALA A 9 4.08 -16.59 5.82
C ALA A 9 5.39 -16.48 6.60
N MET A 10 6.53 -16.75 5.95
CA MET A 10 7.85 -16.68 6.58
C MET A 10 8.22 -15.27 7.04
N ALA A 11 7.72 -14.25 6.36
CA ALA A 11 7.92 -12.84 6.70
C ALA A 11 6.84 -12.26 7.64
N GLU A 12 5.92 -13.08 8.17
CA GLU A 12 4.81 -12.68 9.04
C GLU A 12 3.90 -11.57 8.43
N LEU A 13 3.76 -11.55 7.10
CA LEU A 13 3.00 -10.52 6.37
C LEU A 13 1.49 -10.82 6.36
N LYS A 14 0.83 -10.61 7.50
CA LYS A 14 -0.61 -10.88 7.71
C LYS A 14 -1.53 -10.23 6.66
N PHE A 15 -1.32 -8.96 6.36
CA PHE A 15 -2.18 -8.21 5.42
C PHE A 15 -1.97 -8.60 3.96
N PHE A 16 -0.85 -9.26 3.62
CA PHE A 16 -0.62 -9.75 2.26
C PHE A 16 -1.65 -10.82 1.86
N TYR A 17 -2.18 -11.58 2.82
CA TYR A 17 -3.25 -12.56 2.55
C TYR A 17 -4.55 -11.86 2.12
N VAL A 18 -4.90 -10.74 2.76
CA VAL A 18 -6.04 -9.91 2.38
C VAL A 18 -5.79 -9.26 1.01
N GLU A 19 -4.59 -8.72 0.81
CA GLU A 19 -4.17 -8.13 -0.46
C GLU A 19 -4.26 -9.14 -1.62
N PHE A 20 -3.81 -10.38 -1.39
CA PHE A 20 -3.89 -11.45 -2.39
C PHE A 20 -5.34 -11.73 -2.82
N ILE A 21 -6.28 -11.78 -1.88
CA ILE A 21 -7.72 -11.94 -2.18
C ILE A 21 -8.21 -10.76 -3.03
N VAL A 22 -7.88 -9.53 -2.63
CA VAL A 22 -8.27 -8.32 -3.38
C VAL A 22 -7.70 -8.35 -4.80
N ILE A 23 -6.44 -8.74 -4.99
CA ILE A 23 -5.81 -8.86 -6.32
C ILE A 23 -6.57 -9.87 -7.18
N VAL A 24 -6.89 -11.05 -6.65
CA VAL A 24 -7.64 -12.08 -7.40
C VAL A 24 -9.02 -11.56 -7.82
N LEU A 25 -9.74 -10.89 -6.92
CA LEU A 25 -11.05 -10.30 -7.21
C LEU A 25 -10.95 -9.18 -8.26
N VAL A 26 -10.02 -8.26 -8.10
CA VAL A 26 -9.82 -7.12 -9.01
C VAL A 26 -9.42 -7.59 -10.41
N VAL A 27 -8.45 -8.50 -10.51
CA VAL A 27 -8.02 -9.07 -11.79
C VAL A 27 -9.18 -9.82 -12.44
N SER A 28 -9.97 -10.55 -11.64
CA SER A 28 -11.17 -11.24 -12.12
C SER A 28 -12.17 -10.25 -12.72
N MET A 29 -12.45 -9.11 -12.07
CA MET A 29 -13.44 -8.13 -12.56
C MET A 29 -13.04 -7.46 -13.89
N ILE A 30 -11.74 -7.27 -14.14
CA ILE A 30 -11.25 -6.47 -15.29
C ILE A 30 -10.90 -7.36 -16.50
N THR A 31 -10.76 -8.66 -16.27
CA THR A 31 -10.53 -9.65 -17.32
C THR A 31 -11.85 -10.24 -17.82
N LYS A 32 -11.92 -10.52 -19.12
CA LYS A 32 -13.09 -11.17 -19.71
C LYS A 32 -13.25 -12.58 -19.14
N PHE A 33 -14.49 -13.06 -19.05
CA PHE A 33 -14.77 -14.42 -18.64
C PHE A 33 -14.09 -15.43 -19.58
N SER A 34 -13.50 -16.46 -18.99
CA SER A 34 -12.84 -17.56 -19.70
C SER A 34 -12.72 -18.75 -18.75
N TRP A 35 -12.79 -19.98 -19.28
CA TRP A 35 -12.52 -21.19 -18.49
C TRP A 35 -11.13 -21.17 -17.84
N LYS A 36 -10.13 -20.60 -18.51
CA LYS A 36 -8.79 -20.42 -17.94
C LYS A 36 -8.81 -19.57 -16.67
N LYS A 37 -9.69 -18.56 -16.61
CA LYS A 37 -9.85 -17.71 -15.43
C LYS A 37 -10.42 -18.48 -14.24
N LEU A 38 -11.40 -19.37 -14.46
CA LEU A 38 -11.94 -20.22 -13.39
C LEU A 38 -10.87 -21.13 -12.79
N ILE A 39 -10.03 -21.74 -13.65
CA ILE A 39 -8.90 -22.57 -13.21
C ILE A 39 -7.92 -21.74 -12.36
N VAL A 40 -7.58 -20.52 -12.80
CA VAL A 40 -6.69 -19.62 -12.05
C VAL A 40 -7.28 -19.24 -10.69
N ILE A 41 -8.58 -18.94 -10.61
CA ILE A 41 -9.25 -18.63 -9.34
C ILE A 41 -9.22 -19.86 -8.42
N PHE A 42 -9.52 -21.05 -8.94
CA PHE A 42 -9.48 -22.28 -8.17
C PHE A 42 -8.08 -22.59 -7.62
N MET A 43 -7.04 -22.44 -8.45
CA MET A 43 -5.65 -22.58 -8.01
C MET A 43 -5.26 -21.51 -6.96
N ALA A 44 -5.77 -20.29 -7.09
CA ALA A 44 -5.54 -19.23 -6.11
C ALA A 44 -6.17 -19.57 -4.74
N LEU A 45 -7.37 -20.15 -4.73
CA LEU A 45 -8.03 -20.61 -3.50
C LEU A 45 -7.26 -21.76 -2.83
N ILE A 46 -6.80 -22.75 -3.62
CA ILE A 46 -5.94 -23.83 -3.10
C ILE A 46 -4.65 -23.26 -2.51
N ALA A 47 -3.98 -22.37 -3.24
CA ALA A 47 -2.75 -21.73 -2.76
C ALA A 47 -2.98 -20.95 -1.46
N LEU A 48 -4.11 -20.24 -1.34
CA LEU A 48 -4.49 -19.51 -0.15
C LEU A 48 -4.71 -20.45 1.04
N MET A 49 -5.43 -21.56 0.85
CA MET A 49 -5.65 -22.56 1.91
C MET A 49 -4.33 -23.17 2.40
N VAL A 50 -3.44 -23.54 1.47
CA VAL A 50 -2.12 -24.09 1.82
C VAL A 50 -1.26 -23.04 2.52
N GLY A 51 -1.19 -21.83 1.98
CA GLY A 51 -0.42 -20.73 2.56
C GLY A 51 -0.92 -20.32 3.94
N TYR A 52 -2.23 -20.35 4.18
CA TYR A 52 -2.86 -20.09 5.47
C TYR A 52 -2.49 -21.15 6.52
N ARG A 53 -2.56 -22.44 6.14
CA ARG A 53 -2.14 -23.54 7.03
C ARG A 53 -0.66 -23.45 7.39
N ILE A 54 0.20 -23.12 6.43
CA ILE A 54 1.63 -22.92 6.69
C ILE A 54 1.83 -21.77 7.67
N PHE A 55 1.12 -20.66 7.48
CA PHE A 55 1.19 -19.53 8.42
C PHE A 55 0.83 -19.95 9.84
N LEU A 56 -0.31 -20.61 10.05
CA LEU A 56 -0.73 -21.03 11.39
C LEU A 56 0.21 -22.05 12.03
N ASN A 57 0.87 -22.89 11.24
CA ASN A 57 1.87 -23.82 11.77
C ASN A 57 3.14 -23.10 12.24
N VAL A 58 3.55 -22.04 11.55
CA VAL A 58 4.73 -21.25 11.94
C VAL A 58 4.38 -20.28 13.08
N PHE A 59 3.18 -19.70 13.06
CA PHE A 59 2.70 -18.71 14.02
C PHE A 59 1.32 -19.09 14.59
N PRO A 60 1.25 -20.07 15.50
CA PRO A 60 -0.03 -20.61 15.99
C PRO A 60 -0.85 -19.64 16.83
N ASN A 61 -0.21 -18.61 17.41
CA ASN A 61 -0.86 -17.65 18.31
C ASN A 61 -1.41 -16.41 17.60
N ILE A 62 -1.24 -16.30 16.28
CA ILE A 62 -1.69 -15.13 15.52
C ILE A 62 -3.06 -15.42 14.92
N ASP A 63 -4.04 -14.59 15.27
CA ASP A 63 -5.35 -14.65 14.63
C ASP A 63 -5.32 -13.92 13.27
N LEU A 64 -5.45 -14.72 12.20
CA LEU A 64 -5.57 -14.25 10.81
C LEU A 64 -7.03 -14.08 10.36
N SER A 65 -8.01 -14.24 11.25
CA SER A 65 -9.41 -13.96 10.96
C SER A 65 -9.61 -12.48 10.60
N ILE A 66 -10.73 -12.15 9.94
CA ILE A 66 -11.07 -10.75 9.61
C ILE A 66 -11.16 -9.92 10.90
N GLU A 67 -11.70 -10.50 11.97
CA GLU A 67 -11.84 -9.85 13.27
C GLU A 67 -10.49 -9.62 13.93
N GLY A 68 -9.63 -10.65 14.00
CA GLY A 68 -8.27 -10.54 14.54
C GLY A 68 -7.40 -9.55 13.75
N LEU A 69 -7.52 -9.52 12.43
CA LEU A 69 -6.84 -8.53 11.58
C LEU A 69 -7.37 -7.12 11.82
N TYR A 70 -8.68 -6.95 11.99
CA TYR A 70 -9.27 -5.64 12.30
C TYR A 70 -8.83 -5.15 13.67
N GLU A 71 -8.87 -6.00 14.69
CA GLU A 71 -8.38 -5.66 16.03
C GLU A 71 -6.89 -5.30 15.98
N TYR A 72 -6.06 -6.11 15.30
CA TYR A 72 -4.66 -5.78 15.10
C TYR A 72 -4.45 -4.45 14.35
N ALA A 73 -5.26 -4.19 13.32
CA ALA A 73 -5.20 -2.98 12.51
C ALA A 73 -5.68 -1.73 13.25
N SER A 74 -6.54 -1.86 14.27
CA SER A 74 -7.23 -0.76 14.96
C SER A 74 -6.83 -0.60 16.43
N SER A 75 -6.09 -1.56 17.00
CA SER A 75 -5.68 -1.53 18.41
C SER A 75 -4.83 -0.31 18.77
N ASN A 76 -5.16 0.33 19.88
CA ASN A 76 -4.40 1.47 20.43
C ASN A 76 -3.06 1.05 21.08
N LYS A 77 -2.68 -0.24 21.00
CA LYS A 77 -1.45 -0.77 21.59
C LYS A 77 -0.21 -0.56 20.71
N GLY A 78 -0.36 -0.01 19.50
CA GLY A 78 0.74 0.13 18.55
C GLY A 78 1.15 -1.18 17.86
N TYR A 79 2.24 -1.18 17.10
CA TYR A 79 2.75 -2.34 16.38
C TYR A 79 3.51 -3.30 17.31
N THR A 80 4.22 -2.78 18.31
CA THR A 80 5.09 -3.51 19.24
C THR A 80 4.71 -3.37 20.72
N SER A 81 3.42 -3.18 21.04
CA SER A 81 2.82 -3.30 22.41
C SER A 81 2.65 -2.01 23.23
N SER A 82 3.36 -0.91 22.96
CA SER A 82 3.01 0.42 23.51
C SER A 82 3.78 1.55 22.82
N GLY A 83 3.09 2.63 22.44
CA GLY A 83 3.70 3.87 21.96
C GLY A 83 3.77 4.04 20.44
N ASP A 84 3.48 3.02 19.65
CA ASP A 84 3.48 3.18 18.18
C ASP A 84 2.16 3.71 17.64
N LEU A 85 2.25 4.29 16.45
CA LEU A 85 1.07 4.67 15.69
C LEU A 85 0.40 3.44 15.07
N ASN A 86 -0.90 3.33 15.31
CA ASN A 86 -1.75 2.31 14.74
C ASN A 86 -2.02 2.53 13.24
N ARG A 87 -2.37 1.47 12.50
CA ARG A 87 -2.58 1.55 11.04
C ARG A 87 -3.81 2.34 10.62
N LEU A 88 -4.92 2.21 11.35
CA LEU A 88 -6.20 2.82 11.02
C LEU A 88 -6.57 3.98 11.95
N ASN A 89 -6.04 3.99 13.18
CA ASN A 89 -6.39 4.96 14.24
C ASN A 89 -5.31 6.01 14.54
N PHE A 90 -4.36 6.26 13.62
CA PHE A 90 -3.28 7.23 13.85
C PHE A 90 -3.74 8.70 13.90
N PHE A 91 -4.87 9.05 13.28
CA PHE A 91 -5.32 10.45 13.18
C PHE A 91 -5.51 11.09 14.56
N GLY A 92 -6.09 10.37 15.51
CA GLY A 92 -6.34 10.87 16.87
C GLY A 92 -5.03 11.20 17.58
N THR A 93 -4.11 10.25 17.61
CA THR A 93 -2.79 10.41 18.22
C THR A 93 -1.99 11.55 17.58
N ILE A 94 -1.91 11.57 16.24
CA ILE A 94 -1.15 12.63 15.54
C ILE A 94 -1.75 14.02 15.79
N ASN A 95 -3.08 14.14 15.79
CA ASN A 95 -3.74 15.42 16.01
C ASN A 95 -3.55 15.95 17.43
N ASN A 96 -3.58 15.06 18.43
CA ASN A 96 -3.45 15.45 19.82
C ASN A 96 -1.99 15.77 20.19
N GLU A 97 -1.03 15.05 19.63
CA GLU A 97 0.38 15.17 20.00
C GLU A 97 1.17 16.15 19.12
N PHE A 98 0.84 16.27 17.83
CA PHE A 98 1.64 17.03 16.86
C PHE A 98 0.85 18.11 16.12
N LEU A 99 -0.37 17.80 15.68
CA LEU A 99 -1.17 18.65 14.79
C LEU A 99 -2.37 19.30 15.49
N GLY A 100 -2.16 19.94 16.64
CA GLY A 100 -3.24 20.51 17.46
C GLY A 100 -4.09 21.59 16.77
N GLY A 101 -3.51 22.36 15.83
CA GLY A 101 -4.21 23.45 15.11
C GLY A 101 -4.70 23.07 13.72
N THR A 102 -5.81 23.66 13.26
CA THR A 102 -6.43 23.38 11.95
C THR A 102 -5.44 23.47 10.79
N TRP A 103 -4.58 24.50 10.77
CA TRP A 103 -3.56 24.64 9.73
C TRP A 103 -2.54 23.50 9.72
N LYS A 104 -2.10 23.05 10.90
CA LYS A 104 -1.21 21.90 11.03
C LYS A 104 -1.90 20.61 10.59
N LYS A 105 -3.20 20.44 10.81
CA LYS A 105 -3.94 19.27 10.29
C LYS A 105 -4.00 19.27 8.75
N ILE A 106 -4.11 20.45 8.14
CA ILE A 106 -4.21 20.59 6.67
C ILE A 106 -2.85 20.37 6.01
N PHE A 107 -1.79 21.01 6.52
CA PHE A 107 -0.47 21.05 5.88
C PHE A 107 0.61 20.21 6.58
N GLY A 108 0.31 19.60 7.72
CA GLY A 108 1.28 18.83 8.50
C GLY A 108 2.31 19.72 9.19
N LEU A 109 3.45 19.10 9.50
CA LEU A 109 4.62 19.77 10.08
C LEU A 109 5.51 20.46 9.03
N GLY A 110 5.26 20.23 7.74
CA GLY A 110 6.03 20.75 6.62
C GLY A 110 6.94 19.69 6.00
N LEU A 111 7.09 19.78 4.68
CA LEU A 111 7.84 18.83 3.86
C LEU A 111 9.31 18.74 4.32
N GLY A 112 9.80 17.52 4.51
CA GLY A 112 11.16 17.23 4.96
C GLY A 112 11.34 17.28 6.48
N ASN A 113 10.38 17.79 7.27
CA ASN A 113 10.55 17.93 8.73
C ASN A 113 10.46 16.62 9.50
N CYS A 114 9.94 15.55 8.89
CA CYS A 114 9.79 14.24 9.53
C CYS A 114 10.78 13.20 9.00
N ASP A 115 11.74 13.60 8.16
CA ASP A 115 12.61 12.66 7.47
C ASP A 115 13.78 12.15 8.33
N SER A 116 14.27 10.96 7.97
CA SER A 116 15.29 10.23 8.72
C SER A 116 16.24 9.53 7.77
N ALA A 117 17.54 9.71 7.97
CA ALA A 117 18.57 9.03 7.19
C ALA A 117 19.41 8.12 8.08
N THR A 118 19.44 6.84 7.74
CA THR A 118 20.31 5.86 8.42
C THR A 118 21.78 6.15 8.08
N GLY A 119 22.62 6.34 9.10
CA GLY A 119 24.06 6.54 8.93
C GLY A 119 24.51 7.98 8.64
N MET A 120 23.59 8.95 8.54
CA MET A 120 23.92 10.35 8.30
C MET A 120 23.17 11.30 9.24
N ASN A 121 23.82 11.75 10.31
CA ASN A 121 23.20 12.62 11.31
C ASN A 121 22.82 14.02 10.83
N ILE A 122 23.42 14.47 9.71
CA ILE A 122 23.22 15.80 9.11
C ILE A 122 21.86 15.89 8.40
N VAL A 123 21.44 14.80 7.76
CA VAL A 123 20.16 14.73 7.01
C VAL A 123 19.02 14.14 7.84
N THR A 124 19.27 13.71 9.08
CA THR A 124 18.23 13.27 10.01
C THR A 124 17.67 14.45 10.80
N THR A 125 16.36 14.65 10.67
CA THR A 125 15.64 15.76 11.29
C THR A 125 15.62 15.69 12.82
N PRO A 126 15.55 16.84 13.52
CA PRO A 126 15.35 16.85 14.97
C PRO A 126 14.06 16.15 15.41
N PHE A 127 13.01 16.22 14.59
CA PHE A 127 11.75 15.54 14.83
C PHE A 127 11.95 14.02 14.85
N SER A 128 12.59 13.46 13.82
CA SER A 128 12.86 12.02 13.74
C SER A 128 13.72 11.53 14.91
N LYS A 129 14.74 12.29 15.32
CA LYS A 129 15.58 11.94 16.49
C LYS A 129 14.78 11.83 17.78
N ARG A 130 13.75 12.68 17.95
CA ARG A 130 12.93 12.72 19.17
C ARG A 130 11.75 11.75 19.14
N PHE A 131 11.14 11.55 17.98
CA PHE A 131 9.86 10.83 17.83
C PHE A 131 9.96 9.59 16.94
N GLY A 132 11.17 9.18 16.54
CA GLY A 132 11.41 7.97 15.73
C GLY A 132 10.92 6.69 16.39
N GLY A 133 10.88 6.65 17.73
CA GLY A 133 10.35 5.52 18.50
C GLY A 133 8.83 5.30 18.34
N LEU A 134 8.09 6.24 17.73
CA LEU A 134 6.67 6.06 17.39
C LEU A 134 6.46 5.22 16.13
N HIS A 135 7.54 4.92 15.42
CA HIS A 135 7.53 4.17 14.16
C HIS A 135 6.56 4.75 13.11
N TYR A 136 6.39 6.08 13.10
CA TYR A 136 5.52 6.78 12.17
C TYR A 136 5.94 6.60 10.70
N ASN A 137 7.20 6.23 10.46
CA ASN A 137 7.79 5.93 9.17
C ASN A 137 7.64 4.47 8.73
N TRP A 138 6.90 3.63 9.44
CA TRP A 138 6.63 2.27 8.95
C TRP A 138 5.47 2.22 7.95
N MET A 139 4.70 3.30 7.85
CA MET A 139 3.53 3.41 6.99
C MET A 139 3.56 4.71 6.21
N SER A 140 3.29 4.60 4.90
CA SER A 140 3.26 5.77 4.02
C SER A 140 2.19 6.78 4.42
N THR A 141 1.00 6.29 4.85
CA THR A 141 -0.13 7.16 5.25
C THR A 141 0.20 7.97 6.50
N THR A 142 0.69 7.31 7.55
CA THR A 142 1.04 7.94 8.82
C THR A 142 2.13 8.99 8.63
N PHE A 143 3.19 8.64 7.90
CA PHE A 143 4.28 9.57 7.59
C PHE A 143 3.78 10.76 6.76
N MET A 144 3.01 10.51 5.70
CA MET A 144 2.52 11.56 4.80
C MET A 144 1.56 12.52 5.52
N TYR A 145 0.73 12.01 6.44
CA TYR A 145 -0.17 12.83 7.23
C TYR A 145 0.59 13.71 8.23
N LEU A 146 1.61 13.17 8.90
CA LEU A 146 2.43 13.93 9.83
C LEU A 146 3.19 15.07 9.15
N GLU A 147 3.74 14.78 7.97
CA GLU A 147 4.58 15.71 7.22
C GLU A 147 3.77 16.74 6.43
N ASN A 148 2.76 16.30 5.67
CA ASN A 148 2.03 17.12 4.70
C ASN A 148 0.51 17.24 5.00
N GLY A 149 0.05 16.71 6.13
CA GLY A 149 -1.34 16.81 6.56
C GLY A 149 -2.33 16.12 5.63
N VAL A 150 -3.59 16.56 5.70
CA VAL A 150 -4.66 16.06 4.81
C VAL A 150 -4.33 16.33 3.34
N VAL A 151 -3.69 17.45 3.03
CA VAL A 151 -3.34 17.81 1.64
C VAL A 151 -2.39 16.78 1.05
N GLY A 152 -1.38 16.35 1.81
CA GLY A 152 -0.46 15.28 1.38
C GLY A 152 -1.19 13.97 1.10
N LEU A 153 -2.13 13.58 1.96
CA LEU A 153 -2.93 12.37 1.75
C LEU A 153 -3.80 12.47 0.49
N ILE A 154 -4.43 13.62 0.25
CA ILE A 154 -5.25 13.85 -0.95
C ILE A 154 -4.40 13.70 -2.21
N PHE A 155 -3.19 14.26 -2.24
CA PHE A 155 -2.31 14.11 -3.39
C PHE A 155 -1.82 12.67 -3.57
N LEU A 156 -1.42 12.01 -2.48
CA LEU A 156 -0.95 10.62 -2.53
C LEU A 156 -2.04 9.66 -3.05
N PHE A 157 -3.22 9.65 -2.42
CA PHE A 157 -4.31 8.78 -2.84
C PHE A 157 -4.93 9.24 -4.15
N GLY A 158 -5.06 10.56 -4.36
CA GLY A 158 -5.55 11.15 -5.60
C GLY A 158 -4.73 10.72 -6.81
N PHE A 159 -3.40 10.66 -6.69
CA PHE A 159 -2.52 10.15 -7.75
C PHE A 159 -2.91 8.72 -8.17
N PHE A 160 -2.95 7.78 -7.22
CA PHE A 160 -3.27 6.38 -7.53
C PHE A 160 -4.71 6.21 -8.02
N VAL A 161 -5.67 6.93 -7.45
CA VAL A 161 -7.08 6.93 -7.89
C VAL A 161 -7.19 7.43 -9.33
N LEU A 162 -6.50 8.52 -9.68
CA LEU A 162 -6.50 9.06 -11.05
C LEU A 162 -5.88 8.08 -12.06
N VAL A 163 -4.78 7.41 -11.67
CA VAL A 163 -4.17 6.34 -12.48
C VAL A 163 -5.17 5.21 -12.73
N CYS A 164 -5.87 4.74 -11.68
CA CYS A 164 -6.90 3.70 -11.80
C CYS A 164 -8.06 4.13 -12.72
N ILE A 165 -8.61 5.33 -12.54
CA ILE A 165 -9.70 5.86 -13.37
C ILE A 165 -9.27 5.98 -14.83
N LYS A 166 -8.09 6.56 -15.09
CA LYS A 166 -7.56 6.70 -16.46
C LYS A 166 -7.31 5.34 -17.10
N SER A 167 -6.78 4.38 -16.35
CA SER A 167 -6.55 3.00 -16.83
C SER A 167 -7.85 2.32 -17.25
N ILE A 168 -8.92 2.40 -16.44
CA ILE A 168 -10.24 1.86 -16.81
C ILE A 168 -10.78 2.56 -18.06
N LYS A 169 -10.75 3.90 -18.10
CA LYS A 169 -11.24 4.67 -19.24
C LYS A 169 -10.52 4.27 -20.54
N GLN A 170 -9.22 4.05 -20.45
CA GLN A 170 -8.39 3.64 -21.57
C GLN A 170 -8.70 2.20 -22.04
N ILE A 171 -8.94 1.28 -21.11
CA ILE A 171 -9.41 -0.08 -21.41
C ILE A 171 -10.76 -0.06 -22.14
N LYS A 172 -11.71 0.76 -21.67
CA LYS A 172 -13.07 0.86 -22.25
C LYS A 172 -13.05 1.50 -23.64
N ASN A 173 -12.25 2.54 -23.83
CA ASN A 173 -12.17 3.27 -25.10
C ASN A 173 -11.29 2.58 -26.15
N ASN A 174 -10.75 1.38 -25.87
CA ASN A 174 -9.81 0.66 -26.75
C ASN A 174 -8.58 1.47 -27.18
N ASN A 175 -8.20 2.50 -26.41
CA ASN A 175 -7.09 3.37 -26.76
C ASN A 175 -5.79 2.81 -26.15
N GLY A 176 -4.81 2.41 -26.95
CA GLY A 176 -3.54 1.87 -26.46
C GLY A 176 -3.63 0.43 -25.91
N ASN A 177 -2.55 -0.03 -25.26
CA ASN A 177 -2.41 -1.43 -24.87
C ASN A 177 -3.22 -1.77 -23.59
N LYS A 178 -4.31 -2.52 -23.77
CA LYS A 178 -5.17 -3.02 -22.68
C LYS A 178 -4.43 -3.81 -21.63
N MET A 179 -3.41 -4.57 -21.99
CA MET A 179 -2.63 -5.37 -21.04
C MET A 179 -1.90 -4.47 -20.05
N PHE A 180 -1.18 -3.45 -20.55
CA PHE A 180 -0.48 -2.51 -19.68
C PHE A 180 -1.45 -1.68 -18.83
N CYS A 181 -2.58 -1.25 -19.39
CA CYS A 181 -3.59 -0.53 -18.59
C CYS A 181 -4.16 -1.39 -17.45
N ARG A 182 -4.34 -2.70 -17.68
CA ARG A 182 -4.77 -3.64 -16.63
C ARG A 182 -3.71 -3.78 -15.54
N ILE A 183 -2.44 -3.91 -15.93
CA ILE A 183 -1.32 -3.99 -14.99
C ILE A 183 -1.27 -2.72 -14.13
N ALA A 184 -1.29 -1.54 -14.77
CA ALA A 184 -1.27 -0.28 -14.05
C ALA A 184 -2.47 -0.10 -13.11
N PHE A 185 -3.66 -0.55 -13.52
CA PHE A 185 -4.82 -0.55 -12.63
C PHE A 185 -4.58 -1.42 -11.38
N VAL A 186 -4.15 -2.67 -11.57
CA VAL A 186 -3.90 -3.61 -10.46
C VAL A 186 -2.81 -3.06 -9.54
N CYS A 187 -1.72 -2.54 -10.10
CA CYS A 187 -0.64 -1.89 -9.34
C CYS A 187 -1.13 -0.65 -8.59
N GLY A 188 -2.07 0.12 -9.15
CA GLY A 188 -2.65 1.29 -8.47
C GLY A 188 -3.48 0.89 -7.25
N VAL A 189 -4.28 -0.18 -7.35
CA VAL A 189 -5.03 -0.73 -6.20
C VAL A 189 -4.07 -1.27 -5.13
N ILE A 190 -3.06 -2.04 -5.55
CA ILE A 190 -2.01 -2.54 -4.65
C ILE A 190 -1.30 -1.38 -3.94
N ALA A 191 -0.96 -0.32 -4.66
CA ALA A 191 -0.30 0.83 -4.07
C ALA A 191 -1.18 1.52 -3.00
N ILE A 192 -2.48 1.68 -3.26
CA ILE A 192 -3.42 2.24 -2.27
C ILE A 192 -3.44 1.38 -1.00
N MET A 193 -3.49 0.06 -1.12
CA MET A 193 -3.45 -0.84 0.04
C MET A 193 -2.11 -0.74 0.77
N ASN A 194 -1.01 -0.72 0.02
CA ASN A 194 0.33 -0.65 0.58
C ASN A 194 0.58 0.65 1.34
N CYS A 195 -0.06 1.77 0.96
CA CYS A 195 0.03 3.03 1.71
C CYS A 195 -0.37 2.88 3.19
N PHE A 196 -1.36 2.01 3.49
CA PHE A 196 -1.83 1.74 4.85
C PHE A 196 -1.05 0.63 5.54
N TYR A 197 -0.28 -0.16 4.80
CA TYR A 197 0.39 -1.32 5.36
C TYR A 197 1.88 -1.09 5.61
N ASN A 198 2.55 -0.41 4.68
CA ASN A 198 4.00 -0.29 4.68
C ASN A 198 4.48 1.06 4.09
N ILE A 199 5.74 1.41 4.37
CA ILE A 199 6.44 2.55 3.76
C ILE A 199 7.07 2.22 2.40
N SER A 200 7.01 0.97 1.95
CA SER A 200 7.70 0.48 0.73
C SER A 200 7.55 1.37 -0.51
N LEU A 201 6.43 2.06 -0.68
CA LEU A 201 6.19 2.99 -1.80
C LEU A 201 7.05 4.27 -1.75
N ARG A 202 7.61 4.61 -0.60
CA ARG A 202 8.56 5.72 -0.41
C ARG A 202 10.03 5.26 -0.48
N LEU A 203 10.25 3.95 -0.41
CA LEU A 203 11.58 3.34 -0.49
C LEU A 203 11.88 2.90 -1.93
N GLU A 204 13.06 2.32 -2.14
CA GLU A 204 13.54 1.86 -3.44
C GLU A 204 12.61 0.85 -4.12
N ALA A 205 11.91 0.02 -3.33
CA ALA A 205 10.91 -0.92 -3.84
C ALA A 205 9.74 -0.22 -4.57
N GLY A 206 9.45 1.04 -4.23
CA GLY A 206 8.42 1.86 -4.88
C GLY A 206 8.72 2.14 -6.35
N TYR A 207 9.99 2.21 -6.76
CA TYR A 207 10.37 2.53 -8.14
C TYR A 207 9.76 1.57 -9.16
N MET A 208 9.71 0.27 -8.83
CA MET A 208 9.09 -0.73 -9.70
C MET A 208 7.59 -0.46 -9.92
N ILE A 209 6.87 -0.08 -8.86
CA ILE A 209 5.45 0.25 -8.96
C ILE A 209 5.28 1.49 -9.84
N TYR A 210 6.03 2.56 -9.60
CA TYR A 210 5.90 3.79 -10.39
C TYR A 210 6.22 3.58 -11.88
N ILE A 211 7.19 2.72 -12.21
CA ILE A 211 7.47 2.33 -13.61
C ILE A 211 6.26 1.62 -14.23
N LEU A 212 5.69 0.62 -13.53
CA LEU A 212 4.49 -0.08 -14.02
C LEU A 212 3.30 0.87 -14.18
N LEU A 213 3.18 1.87 -13.31
CA LEU A 213 2.23 2.97 -13.39
C LEU A 213 2.59 4.05 -14.41
N ALA A 214 3.67 3.93 -15.18
CA ALA A 214 4.04 4.89 -16.24
C ALA A 214 3.97 4.27 -17.65
N ILE A 215 4.12 2.94 -17.76
CA ILE A 215 4.18 2.22 -19.05
C ILE A 215 2.98 2.49 -20.00
N PRO A 216 1.71 2.44 -19.55
CA PRO A 216 0.56 2.71 -20.42
C PRO A 216 0.59 4.08 -21.11
N TRP A 217 1.24 5.06 -20.49
CA TRP A 217 1.30 6.44 -20.96
C TRP A 217 2.49 6.66 -21.90
N CYS A 218 3.66 6.10 -21.58
CA CYS A 218 4.84 6.21 -22.44
C CYS A 218 4.61 5.61 -23.82
N LYS A 219 3.99 4.43 -23.90
CA LYS A 219 3.76 3.77 -25.20
C LYS A 219 2.79 4.54 -26.11
N LYS A 220 1.81 5.24 -25.54
CA LYS A 220 0.87 6.04 -26.30
C LYS A 220 1.57 7.19 -27.04
N ASN A 221 2.56 7.83 -26.41
CA ASN A 221 3.30 8.94 -27.02
C ASN A 221 4.21 8.44 -28.15
N CYS A 222 4.86 7.29 -28.00
CA CYS A 222 5.65 6.68 -29.08
C CYS A 222 4.82 6.26 -30.31
N GLU A 223 3.52 5.99 -30.15
CA GLU A 223 2.62 5.69 -31.27
C GLU A 223 2.09 6.97 -31.95
N MET A 224 2.03 8.10 -31.25
CA MET A 224 1.64 9.39 -31.81
C MET A 224 2.81 10.08 -32.54
N GLU A 225 4.05 9.92 -32.08
CA GLU A 225 5.25 10.45 -32.76
C GLU A 225 5.59 9.74 -34.07
N LYS A 226 4.98 8.57 -34.34
CA LYS A 226 5.15 7.80 -35.58
C LYS A 226 4.08 8.11 -36.64
N LYS A 227 3.19 9.07 -36.39
CA LYS A 227 2.18 9.56 -37.34
C LYS A 227 2.48 10.99 -37.72
#